data_AF-A0A521AXM9-F1
#
_entry.id   AF-A0A521AXM9-F1
#
_cell.length_a   1.000
_cell.length_b   1.000
_cell.length_c   1.000
_cell.angle_alpha   90.00
_cell.angle_beta   90.00
_cell.angle_gamma   90.00
#
_symmetry.space_group_name_H-M   'P 1'
#
loop_
_entity.id
_entity.type
_entity.pdbx_description
1 polymer ?
#
loop_
_entity_poly.entity_id
_entity_poly.type
_entity_poly.pdbx_seq_one_letter_code
_entity_poly.pdbx_strand_id
1 'polypeptide(L)'
;MNVLKKITGLFLLLIGGLLLFVSYGTLFTAIKNFIKASTNKELWYLIIFAVIVVFLTIGTIYIMRFGLKLLKPKALPEDSIEDIGKI
;
A
#
# COMPACT_ATOMS: atom_id res chain seq x y z
N MET A 1 -21.79 -10.29 -0.94
CA MET A 1 -20.58 -9.47 -1.19
C MET A 1 -19.97 -9.92 -2.50
N ASN A 2 -19.98 -9.08 -3.53
CA ASN A 2 -19.62 -9.48 -4.91
C ASN A 2 -18.19 -10.06 -4.92
N VAL A 3 -18.02 -11.33 -5.26
CA VAL A 3 -16.73 -12.08 -5.18
C VAL A 3 -15.60 -11.30 -5.87
N LEU A 4 -15.93 -10.60 -6.96
CA LEU A 4 -15.05 -9.70 -7.68
C LEU A 4 -14.39 -8.64 -6.77
N LYS A 5 -15.15 -8.01 -5.85
CA LYS A 5 -14.60 -7.01 -4.91
C LYS A 5 -13.56 -7.59 -3.97
N LYS A 6 -13.76 -8.84 -3.51
CA LYS A 6 -12.78 -9.53 -2.67
C LYS A 6 -11.50 -9.82 -3.45
N ILE A 7 -11.63 -10.33 -4.68
CA ILE A 7 -10.47 -10.62 -5.56
C ILE A 7 -9.69 -9.34 -5.84
N THR A 8 -10.36 -8.24 -6.21
CA THR A 8 -9.70 -6.94 -6.43
C THR A 8 -9.01 -6.43 -5.17
N GLY A 9 -9.64 -6.54 -4.00
CA GLY A 9 -9.03 -6.12 -2.74
C GLY A 9 -7.74 -6.89 -2.41
N LEU A 10 -7.76 -8.22 -2.57
CA LEU A 10 -6.59 -9.08 -2.40
C LEU A 10 -5.47 -8.76 -3.40
N PHE A 11 -5.84 -8.53 -4.66
CA PHE A 11 -4.88 -8.19 -5.72
C PHE A 11 -4.17 -6.86 -5.44
N LEU A 12 -4.90 -5.85 -4.98
CA LEU A 12 -4.32 -4.55 -4.59
C LEU A 12 -3.37 -4.67 -3.39
N LEU A 13 -3.67 -5.55 -2.43
CA LEU A 13 -2.76 -5.83 -1.32
C LEU A 13 -1.47 -6.50 -1.79
N LEU A 14 -1.57 -7.51 -2.66
CA LEU A 14 -0.41 -8.20 -3.23
C LEU A 14 0.47 -7.23 -4.03
N ILE A 15 -0.11 -6.44 -4.92
CA ILE A 15 0.63 -5.44 -5.70
C ILE A 15 1.26 -4.40 -4.79
N GLY A 16 0.53 -3.90 -3.80
CA GLY A 16 1.08 -2.95 -2.85
C GLY A 16 2.28 -3.54 -2.09
N GLY A 17 2.17 -4.78 -1.62
CA GLY A 17 3.27 -5.45 -0.93
C GLY A 17 4.51 -5.61 -1.82
N LEU A 18 4.29 -6.01 -3.08
CA LEU A 18 5.36 -6.17 -4.06
C LEU A 18 6.04 -4.83 -4.41
N LEU A 19 5.25 -3.76 -4.57
CA LEU A 19 5.77 -2.41 -4.82
C LEU A 19 6.66 -1.93 -3.69
N LEU A 20 6.24 -2.13 -2.42
CA LEU A 20 7.09 -1.80 -1.27
C LEU A 20 8.37 -2.64 -1.28
N PHE A 21 8.27 -3.95 -1.49
CA PHE A 21 9.43 -4.83 -1.51
C PHE A 21 10.48 -4.40 -2.55
N VAL A 22 10.06 -4.11 -3.78
CA VAL A 22 10.95 -3.65 -4.86
C VAL A 22 11.52 -2.25 -4.54
N SER A 23 10.69 -1.33 -4.05
CA SER A 23 11.13 0.04 -3.74
C SER A 23 12.18 0.07 -2.62
N TYR A 24 11.98 -0.69 -1.55
CA TYR A 24 12.96 -0.77 -0.46
C TYR A 24 14.19 -1.62 -0.83
N GLY A 25 14.04 -2.67 -1.64
CA GLY A 25 15.16 -3.45 -2.15
C GLY A 25 16.09 -2.64 -3.06
N THR A 26 15.53 -1.78 -3.90
CA THR A 26 16.29 -0.84 -4.74
C THR A 26 16.94 0.26 -3.90
N LEU A 27 16.26 0.78 -2.86
CA LEU A 27 16.85 1.74 -1.92
C LEU A 27 18.05 1.15 -1.18
N PHE A 28 17.92 -0.08 -0.68
CA PHE A 28 19.03 -0.77 -0.03
C PHE A 28 20.22 -0.94 -0.98
N THR A 29 19.97 -1.30 -2.23
CA THR A 29 21.01 -1.41 -3.26
C THR A 29 21.68 -0.06 -3.52
N ALA A 30 20.92 1.03 -3.62
CA ALA A 30 21.45 2.38 -3.78
C ALA A 30 22.33 2.79 -2.59
N ILE A 31 21.91 2.49 -1.35
CA ILE A 31 22.71 2.74 -0.14
C ILE A 31 24.02 1.95 -0.20
N LYS A 32 24.00 0.66 -0.55
CA LYS A 32 25.23 -0.15 -0.66
C LYS A 32 26.20 0.42 -1.70
N ASN A 33 25.68 0.89 -2.82
CA ASN A 33 26.50 1.49 -3.87
C ASN A 33 27.08 2.83 -3.42
N PHE A 34 26.28 3.66 -2.74
CA PHE A 34 26.75 4.91 -2.16
C PHE A 34 27.90 4.70 -1.16
N ILE A 35 27.79 3.73 -0.25
CA ILE A 35 28.84 3.40 0.72
C ILE A 35 30.15 3.00 0.02
N LYS A 36 30.07 2.34 -1.14
CA LYS A 36 31.26 1.89 -1.89
C LYS A 36 31.97 3.00 -2.65
N ALA A 37 31.24 3.98 -3.15
CA ALA A 37 31.81 5.01 -4.03
C ALA A 37 32.03 6.36 -3.32
N SER A 38 31.25 6.65 -2.27
CA SER A 38 31.46 7.73 -1.29
C SER A 38 31.72 9.12 -1.89
N THR A 39 31.08 9.46 -3.01
CA THR A 39 31.18 10.79 -3.63
C THR A 39 29.99 11.70 -3.29
N ASN A 40 30.21 13.02 -3.29
CA ASN A 40 29.14 14.01 -3.06
C ASN A 40 27.99 13.93 -4.08
N LYS A 41 28.25 13.53 -5.33
CA LYS A 41 27.21 13.39 -6.36
C LYS A 41 26.26 12.23 -6.05
N GLU A 42 26.80 11.14 -5.52
CA GLU A 42 26.01 9.95 -5.17
C GLU A 42 25.17 10.18 -3.90
N LEU A 43 25.63 11.07 -3.00
CA LEU A 43 24.84 11.50 -1.85
C LEU A 43 23.56 12.21 -2.29
N TRP A 44 23.66 13.16 -3.21
CA TRP A 44 22.50 13.87 -3.75
C TRP A 44 21.54 12.94 -4.50
N TYR A 45 22.09 12.01 -5.29
CA TYR A 45 21.28 10.96 -5.92
C TYR A 45 20.53 10.12 -4.88
N LEU A 46 21.21 9.69 -3.82
CA LEU A 46 20.61 8.89 -2.75
C LEU A 46 19.49 9.65 -2.02
N ILE A 47 19.70 10.94 -1.73
CA ILE A 47 18.69 11.79 -1.08
C ILE A 47 17.45 11.92 -1.95
N ILE A 48 17.61 12.26 -3.24
CA ILE A 48 16.49 12.40 -4.17
C ILE A 48 15.75 11.06 -4.32
N PHE A 49 16.50 9.97 -4.46
CA PHE A 49 15.94 8.63 -4.57
C PHE A 49 15.15 8.24 -3.31
N ALA A 50 15.67 8.51 -2.12
CA ALA A 50 14.98 8.26 -0.86
C ALA A 50 13.67 9.06 -0.77
N VAL A 51 13.66 10.33 -1.19
CA VAL A 51 12.44 11.15 -1.25
C VAL A 51 11.39 10.54 -2.18
N ILE A 52 11.79 10.07 -3.37
CA ILE A 52 10.88 9.38 -4.29
C ILE A 52 10.29 8.12 -3.65
N VAL A 53 11.11 7.31 -2.97
CA VAL A 53 10.65 6.11 -2.26
C VAL A 53 9.63 6.47 -1.17
N VAL A 54 9.80 7.57 -0.45
CA VAL A 54 8.82 8.05 0.54
C VAL A 54 7.46 8.35 -0.12
N PHE A 55 7.44 9.07 -1.23
CA PHE A 55 6.20 9.36 -1.95
C PHE A 55 5.53 8.09 -2.50
N LEU A 56 6.33 7.15 -3.03
CA LEU A 56 5.83 5.84 -3.46
C LEU A 56 5.25 5.03 -2.30
N THR A 57 5.88 5.04 -1.14
CA THR A 57 5.37 4.40 0.08
C THR A 57 4.02 4.99 0.47
N ILE A 58 3.88 6.31 0.48
CA ILE A 58 2.61 6.98 0.77
C ILE A 58 1.53 6.54 -0.24
N GLY A 59 1.81 6.58 -1.54
CA GLY A 59 0.88 6.14 -2.58
C GLY A 59 0.47 4.67 -2.41
N THR A 60 1.43 3.81 -2.08
CA THR A 60 1.19 2.38 -1.86
C THR A 60 0.32 2.13 -0.63
N ILE A 61 0.52 2.89 0.45
CA ILE A 61 -0.36 2.84 1.64
C ILE A 61 -1.81 3.20 1.27
N TYR A 62 -2.03 4.19 0.39
CA TYR A 62 -3.38 4.51 -0.08
C TYR A 62 -4.00 3.36 -0.88
N ILE A 63 -3.25 2.73 -1.78
CA ILE A 63 -3.69 1.56 -2.54
C ILE A 63 -4.07 0.40 -1.60
N MET A 64 -3.21 0.11 -0.61
CA MET A 64 -3.49 -0.92 0.38
C MET A 64 -4.71 -0.60 1.24
N ARG A 65 -4.86 0.65 1.72
CA ARG A 65 -6.04 1.11 2.46
C ARG A 65 -7.31 0.93 1.63
N PHE A 66 -7.26 1.22 0.34
CA PHE A 66 -8.38 1.00 -0.56
C PHE A 66 -8.67 -0.50 -0.74
N GLY A 67 -7.66 -1.33 -0.96
CA GLY A 67 -7.79 -2.79 -1.01
C GLY A 67 -8.45 -3.37 0.25
N LEU A 68 -8.01 -2.93 1.44
CA LEU A 68 -8.62 -3.31 2.73
C LEU A 68 -10.07 -2.86 2.84
N LYS A 69 -10.42 -1.65 2.39
CA LYS A 69 -11.81 -1.17 2.37
C LYS A 69 -12.71 -2.07 1.50
N LEU A 70 -12.19 -2.61 0.40
CA LEU A 70 -12.94 -3.54 -0.47
C LEU A 70 -13.13 -4.92 0.17
N LEU A 71 -12.23 -5.31 1.08
CA LEU A 71 -12.29 -6.58 1.82
C LEU A 71 -13.17 -6.51 3.07
N LYS A 72 -13.37 -5.31 3.64
CA LYS A 72 -14.27 -5.13 4.78
C LYS A 72 -15.67 -5.59 4.38
N PRO A 73 -16.30 -6.51 5.14
CA PRO A 73 -17.72 -6.74 4.98
C PRO A 73 -18.43 -5.40 5.20
N LYS A 74 -19.36 -5.04 4.32
CA LYS A 74 -20.41 -4.10 4.74
C LYS A 74 -21.00 -4.74 5.99
N ALA A 75 -20.94 -4.06 7.13
CA ALA A 75 -21.83 -4.39 8.22
C ALA A 75 -23.21 -4.45 7.57
N LEU A 76 -23.82 -5.64 7.59
CA LEU A 76 -25.25 -5.70 7.38
C LEU A 76 -25.81 -4.70 8.40
N PRO A 77 -26.67 -3.74 8.01
CA PRO A 77 -27.42 -3.03 9.03
C PRO A 77 -28.05 -4.13 9.88
N GLU A 78 -27.61 -4.26 11.13
CA GLU A 78 -28.31 -5.09 12.11
C GLU A 78 -29.76 -4.62 12.03
N ASP A 79 -30.66 -5.57 11.74
CA ASP A 79 -32.08 -5.33 11.57
C ASP A 79 -32.51 -4.25 12.55
N SER A 80 -32.86 -3.07 12.00
CA SER A 80 -33.36 -1.98 12.80
C SER A 80 -34.54 -2.51 13.60
N ILE A 81 -34.54 -2.29 14.91
CA ILE A 81 -35.63 -2.65 15.83
C ILE A 81 -37.02 -2.18 15.32
N GLU A 82 -37.04 -1.23 14.37
CA GLU A 82 -38.23 -0.79 13.63
C GLU A 82 -38.95 -1.86 12.78
N ASP A 83 -38.32 -2.98 12.40
CA ASP A 83 -38.99 -4.06 11.64
C ASP A 83 -39.72 -5.09 12.52
N ILE A 84 -39.56 -5.04 13.85
CA ILE A 84 -40.22 -5.96 14.79
C ILE A 84 -41.70 -5.57 15.04
N GLY A 85 -42.11 -4.35 14.70
CA GLY A 85 -43.45 -3.80 14.96
C GLY A 85 -44.47 -3.93 13.83
N LYS A 86 -44.13 -4.58 12.70
CA LYS A 86 -45.07 -4.82 11.58
C LYS A 86 -45.55 -6.27 11.57
N ILE A 87 -46.29 -6.66 12.60
CA ILE A 87 -47.21 -7.81 12.56
C ILE A 87 -48.60 -7.30 12.88
#